data_AF-A0A2N6GKG8-F1
#
_entry.id   AF-A0A2N6GKG8-F1
#
_cell.length_a   1.000
_cell.length_b   1.000
_cell.length_c   1.000
_cell.angle_alpha   90.00
_cell.angle_beta   90.00
_cell.angle_gamma   90.00
#
_symmetry.space_group_name_H-M   'P 1'
#
loop_
_entity.id
_entity.type
_entity.pdbx_description
1 polymer ?
#
loop_
_entity_poly.entity_id
_entity_poly.type
_entity_poly.pdbx_seq_one_letter_code
_entity_poly.pdbx_strand_id
1 'polypeptide(L)'
;MSVSGSQRIRVFGLAAAHLRHEWVLTLCLVSALAAVLAPLLILMGLKEGTIETLRDRLVQDPVFREVRPAITRTFDQQWLDQLRDNSGVAFLTPTILPASSVIHLSADNASGELMDLVPTAGGDPLLLENGGVIPGPDECVLSSEAARRLGVKQGDQIDARVTRSRAGRIEAVETPLHIAAVLTPRAGGLARIYTPLDFVVDVEAYKEGRGVATRGWKGESARPYMSFDGILVFSQTPLDPVTRTGLVVNTGLLKAESITADGFAALTGMPWPDGWHAYDLSVPTGSVTSSSVEALKRKLRGRNALLMPYARGMSLQLPDGEMGLTGLSLSNEQASRLGWAAPPWGDLSATALESSRLFQMLLPGDAGESNRELSVGFNGVVGFNLPLRVVGQSHSSQALVPAELLGMLRTARERAVSYQQEDGGLVLERAGYRGFRLYARSIDDVPALVERLRGEGLEVVAEVDAIQRIQVLDRGLTQLFWLIAVLGVFGAGAVLVASLYAAVERERKDLGVLRLIGLARTDVFWFPVFQGALIAILGVGIGWLGYVLLAEVINRVFGGELSPGQAICRLPPSYPWLALLATLVLAVISSLMAAWKATLIEPAEAIREE
;
A
#
# COMPACT_ATOMS: atom_id res chain seq x y z
N MET A 1 -5.63 59.38 36.14
CA MET A 1 -5.82 57.91 36.12
C MET A 1 -5.03 57.15 37.20
N SER A 2 -4.06 57.74 37.91
CA SER A 2 -3.25 57.01 38.93
C SER A 2 -3.93 56.76 40.28
N VAL A 3 -4.94 57.56 40.67
CA VAL A 3 -5.63 57.43 41.97
C VAL A 3 -6.58 56.21 42.02
N SER A 4 -7.16 55.81 40.89
CA SER A 4 -8.06 54.64 40.82
C SER A 4 -7.30 53.31 40.99
N GLY A 5 -6.05 53.23 40.53
CA GLY A 5 -5.22 52.04 40.70
C GLY A 5 -4.86 51.77 42.16
N SER A 6 -4.53 52.81 42.94
CA SER A 6 -4.15 52.63 44.35
C SER A 6 -5.33 52.24 45.23
N GLN A 7 -6.56 52.66 44.89
CA GLN A 7 -7.76 52.26 45.64
C GLN A 7 -8.16 50.81 45.38
N ARG A 8 -8.09 50.34 44.13
CA ARG A 8 -8.35 48.92 43.80
C ARG A 8 -7.38 47.96 44.50
N ILE A 9 -6.11 48.35 44.64
CA ILE A 9 -5.11 47.56 45.40
C ILE A 9 -5.49 47.46 46.88
N ARG A 10 -6.04 48.52 47.47
CA ARG A 10 -6.52 48.49 48.86
C ARG A 10 -7.76 47.61 49.00
N VAL A 11 -8.69 47.64 48.04
CA VAL A 11 -9.86 46.75 48.02
C VAL A 11 -9.45 45.29 47.91
N PHE A 12 -8.46 44.98 47.07
CA PHE A 12 -7.89 43.63 46.99
C PHE A 12 -7.25 43.21 48.32
N GLY A 13 -6.47 44.08 48.96
CA GLY A 13 -5.89 43.83 50.27
C GLY A 13 -6.95 43.60 51.36
N LEU A 14 -8.05 44.35 51.31
CA LEU A 14 -9.19 44.19 52.21
C LEU A 14 -9.89 42.83 51.98
N ALA A 15 -10.12 42.45 50.72
CA ALA A 15 -10.71 41.16 50.35
C ALA A 15 -9.84 39.99 50.85
N ALA A 16 -8.52 40.06 50.68
CA ALA A 16 -7.59 39.05 51.19
C ALA A 16 -7.56 38.99 52.73
N ALA A 17 -7.57 40.16 53.39
CA ALA A 17 -7.63 40.23 54.85
C ALA A 17 -8.95 39.65 55.39
N HIS A 18 -10.07 39.89 54.69
CA HIS A 18 -11.37 39.34 55.03
C HIS A 18 -11.38 37.80 54.93
N LEU A 19 -10.90 37.24 53.81
CA LEU A 19 -10.81 35.78 53.64
C LEU A 19 -9.95 35.12 54.73
N ARG A 20 -8.91 35.82 55.21
CA ARG A 20 -8.08 35.37 56.34
C ARG A 20 -8.80 35.45 57.68
N HIS A 21 -9.67 36.44 57.87
CA HIS A 21 -10.47 36.57 59.09
C HIS A 21 -11.52 35.45 59.15
N GLU A 22 -12.26 35.24 58.06
CA GLU A 22 -13.22 34.14 57.89
C GLU A 22 -12.57 32.84 57.38
N TRP A 23 -11.45 32.44 57.97
CA TRP A 23 -10.64 31.32 57.47
C TRP A 23 -11.40 29.99 57.38
N VAL A 24 -12.39 29.74 58.25
CA VAL A 24 -13.21 28.51 58.23
C VAL A 24 -14.11 28.45 56.99
N LEU A 25 -14.79 29.56 56.66
CA LEU A 25 -15.63 29.67 55.47
C LEU A 25 -14.77 29.61 54.20
N THR A 26 -13.64 30.31 54.20
CA THR A 26 -12.68 30.28 53.10
C THR A 26 -12.16 28.87 52.86
N LEU A 27 -11.76 28.14 53.92
CA LEU A 27 -11.29 26.75 53.81
C LEU A 27 -12.39 25.84 53.26
N CYS A 28 -13.63 25.99 53.73
CA CYS A 28 -14.77 25.22 53.25
C CYS A 28 -15.03 25.45 51.74
N LEU A 29 -15.02 26.71 51.30
CA LEU A 29 -15.23 27.08 49.89
C LEU A 29 -14.11 26.61 48.98
N VAL A 30 -12.86 26.80 49.40
CA VAL A 30 -11.68 26.33 48.68
C VAL A 30 -11.68 24.80 48.60
N SER A 31 -12.05 24.12 49.69
CA SER A 31 -12.13 22.65 49.72
C SER A 31 -13.27 22.11 48.85
N ALA A 32 -14.43 22.76 48.85
CA ALA A 32 -15.55 22.40 47.98
C ALA A 32 -15.20 22.53 46.51
N LEU A 33 -14.51 23.63 46.13
CA LEU A 33 -14.05 23.84 44.77
C LEU A 33 -12.98 22.82 44.37
N ALA A 34 -12.01 22.56 45.26
CA ALA A 34 -10.99 21.54 45.05
C ALA A 34 -11.58 20.12 44.94
N ALA A 35 -12.62 19.80 45.73
CA ALA A 35 -13.30 18.50 45.72
C ALA A 35 -14.06 18.23 44.40
N VAL A 36 -14.47 19.27 43.67
CA VAL A 36 -15.04 19.14 42.33
C VAL A 36 -13.95 19.06 41.27
N LEU A 37 -12.91 19.90 41.37
CA LEU A 37 -11.84 19.99 40.38
C LEU A 37 -10.93 18.76 40.37
N ALA A 38 -10.51 18.26 41.54
CA ALA A 38 -9.55 17.18 41.61
C ALA A 38 -10.05 15.89 40.91
N PRO A 39 -11.27 15.38 41.15
CA PRO A 39 -11.78 14.21 40.42
C PRO A 39 -11.89 14.41 38.91
N LEU A 40 -12.26 15.61 38.45
CA LEU A 40 -12.30 15.94 37.02
C LEU A 40 -10.90 15.92 36.39
N LEU A 41 -9.91 16.50 37.07
CA LEU A 41 -8.51 16.48 36.65
C LEU A 41 -7.95 15.06 36.63
N ILE A 42 -8.28 14.24 37.64
CA ILE A 42 -7.87 12.83 37.71
C ILE A 42 -8.49 12.04 36.56
N LEU A 43 -9.79 12.17 36.32
CA LEU A 43 -10.48 11.47 35.24
C LEU A 43 -9.90 11.84 33.86
N MET A 44 -9.65 13.14 33.65
CA MET A 44 -9.00 13.61 32.42
C MET A 44 -7.55 13.11 32.31
N GLY A 45 -6.78 13.13 33.40
CA GLY A 45 -5.42 12.60 33.42
C GLY A 45 -5.36 11.10 33.14
N LEU A 46 -6.32 10.33 33.65
CA LEU A 46 -6.48 8.91 33.34
C LEU A 46 -6.87 8.69 31.88
N LYS A 47 -7.85 9.46 31.38
CA LYS A 47 -8.27 9.39 29.98
C LYS A 47 -7.08 9.67 29.05
N GLU A 48 -6.44 10.82 29.20
CA GLU A 48 -5.34 11.23 28.31
C GLU A 48 -4.15 10.28 28.46
N GLY A 49 -3.76 9.87 29.68
CA GLY A 49 -2.64 8.95 29.86
C GLY A 49 -2.90 7.52 29.35
N THR A 50 -4.12 6.98 29.55
CA THR A 50 -4.48 5.65 29.01
C THR A 50 -4.62 5.67 27.49
N ILE A 51 -5.23 6.71 26.92
CA ILE A 51 -5.39 6.86 25.47
C ILE A 51 -4.05 7.13 24.81
N GLU A 52 -3.21 7.99 25.38
CA GLU A 52 -1.85 8.24 24.89
C GLU A 52 -1.03 6.94 24.94
N THR A 53 -1.13 6.16 26.01
CA THR A 53 -0.44 4.86 26.10
C THR A 53 -0.95 3.84 25.07
N LEU A 54 -2.28 3.73 24.89
CA LEU A 54 -2.89 2.83 23.91
C LEU A 54 -2.58 3.27 22.48
N ARG A 55 -2.70 4.57 22.22
CA ARG A 55 -2.42 5.19 20.92
C ARG A 55 -0.95 5.08 20.61
N ASP A 56 -0.05 5.34 21.54
CA ASP A 56 1.39 5.13 21.35
C ASP A 56 1.66 3.67 21.02
N ARG A 57 1.12 2.71 21.76
CA ARG A 57 1.31 1.28 21.44
C ARG A 57 0.86 0.91 20.03
N LEU A 58 -0.20 1.52 19.52
CA LEU A 58 -0.76 1.21 18.20
C LEU A 58 -0.17 2.04 17.06
N VAL A 59 0.13 3.31 17.29
CA VAL A 59 0.78 4.22 16.34
C VAL A 59 2.23 3.82 16.14
N GLN A 60 2.90 3.44 17.23
CA GLN A 60 4.26 2.93 17.19
C GLN A 60 4.33 1.58 16.50
N ASP A 61 3.27 0.78 16.48
CA ASP A 61 3.30 -0.49 15.75
C ASP A 61 2.85 -0.26 14.29
N PRO A 62 3.79 -0.22 13.32
CA PRO A 62 3.46 -0.02 11.92
C PRO A 62 2.50 -1.09 11.36
N VAL A 63 2.40 -2.27 11.98
CA VAL A 63 1.47 -3.33 11.54
C VAL A 63 0.01 -2.83 11.53
N PHE A 64 -0.39 -1.97 12.47
CA PHE A 64 -1.75 -1.41 12.49
C PHE A 64 -2.02 -0.38 11.40
N ARG A 65 -0.97 0.17 10.78
CA ARG A 65 -1.07 1.05 9.61
C ARG A 65 -1.00 0.28 8.29
N GLU A 66 -0.72 -1.02 8.32
CA GLU A 66 -0.60 -1.85 7.13
C GLU A 66 -1.97 -2.23 6.56
N VAL A 67 -2.10 -2.07 5.25
CA VAL A 67 -3.24 -2.54 4.45
C VAL A 67 -2.71 -3.40 3.32
N ARG A 68 -3.25 -4.60 3.19
CA ARG A 68 -2.87 -5.55 2.12
C ARG A 68 -4.11 -6.20 1.50
N PRO A 69 -4.08 -6.61 0.23
CA PRO A 69 -5.21 -7.31 -0.38
C PRO A 69 -5.43 -8.68 0.29
N ALA A 70 -6.68 -9.05 0.51
CA ALA A 70 -7.08 -10.34 1.07
C ALA A 70 -7.01 -11.47 0.03
N ILE A 71 -7.23 -11.12 -1.24
CA ILE A 71 -7.25 -12.05 -2.37
C ILE A 71 -6.22 -11.60 -3.40
N THR A 72 -5.49 -12.57 -3.96
CA THR A 72 -4.57 -12.34 -5.08
C THR A 72 -5.35 -11.93 -6.32
N ARG A 73 -5.06 -10.73 -6.84
CA ARG A 73 -5.57 -10.22 -8.12
C ARG A 73 -4.40 -9.59 -8.90
N THR A 74 -4.59 -9.37 -10.19
CA THR A 74 -3.62 -8.61 -10.99
C THR A 74 -3.87 -7.12 -10.80
N PHE A 75 -2.82 -6.38 -10.48
CA PHE A 75 -2.83 -4.92 -10.32
C PHE A 75 -1.88 -4.28 -11.32
N ASP A 76 -2.40 -3.33 -12.08
CA ASP A 76 -1.61 -2.60 -13.07
C ASP A 76 -0.75 -1.52 -12.40
N GLN A 77 0.43 -1.24 -12.97
CA GLN A 77 1.36 -0.23 -12.44
C GLN A 77 0.70 1.15 -12.31
N GLN A 78 -0.07 1.56 -13.33
CA GLN A 78 -0.74 2.86 -13.34
C GLN A 78 -1.76 3.00 -12.19
N TRP A 79 -2.50 1.94 -11.87
CA TRP A 79 -3.46 1.94 -10.76
C TRP A 79 -2.72 2.05 -9.41
N LEU A 80 -1.60 1.35 -9.25
CA LEU A 80 -0.77 1.42 -8.04
C LEU A 80 -0.17 2.81 -7.83
N ASP A 81 0.26 3.47 -8.90
CA ASP A 81 0.79 4.83 -8.84
C ASP A 81 -0.30 5.84 -8.43
N GLN A 82 -1.51 5.72 -8.98
CA GLN A 82 -2.66 6.53 -8.54
C GLN A 82 -3.02 6.31 -7.06
N LEU A 83 -2.92 5.07 -6.57
CA LEU A 83 -3.18 4.76 -5.17
C LEU A 83 -2.07 5.34 -4.26
N ARG A 84 -0.82 5.35 -4.72
CA ARG A 84 0.33 5.92 -4.00
C ARG A 84 0.18 7.44 -3.79
N ASP A 85 -0.38 8.16 -4.75
CA ASP A 85 -0.56 9.62 -4.70
C ASP A 85 -1.68 10.08 -3.74
N ASN A 86 -2.42 9.16 -3.14
CA ASN A 86 -3.49 9.47 -2.21
C ASN A 86 -2.94 10.06 -0.89
N SER A 87 -3.58 11.12 -0.38
CA SER A 87 -3.15 11.85 0.82
C SER A 87 -3.13 11.00 2.10
N GLY A 88 -3.88 9.90 2.16
CA GLY A 88 -3.89 8.97 3.30
C GLY A 88 -2.74 7.96 3.31
N VAL A 89 -2.02 7.82 2.20
CA VAL A 89 -0.96 6.80 2.02
C VAL A 89 0.40 7.40 2.39
N ALA A 90 1.17 6.68 3.21
CA ALA A 90 2.57 6.98 3.52
C ALA A 90 3.54 6.23 2.62
N PHE A 91 3.23 4.96 2.34
CA PHE A 91 4.11 4.06 1.59
C PHE A 91 3.30 3.03 0.82
N LEU A 92 3.74 2.71 -0.39
CA LEU A 92 3.17 1.65 -1.21
C LEU A 92 4.26 0.98 -2.05
N THR A 93 4.38 -0.33 -1.91
CA THR A 93 5.15 -1.19 -2.81
C THR A 93 4.28 -2.33 -3.31
N PRO A 94 4.35 -2.69 -4.61
CA PRO A 94 3.69 -3.89 -5.09
C PRO A 94 4.35 -5.15 -4.52
N THR A 95 3.65 -6.28 -4.64
CA THR A 95 4.18 -7.61 -4.32
C THR A 95 3.83 -8.65 -5.37
N ILE A 96 4.43 -9.81 -5.22
CA ILE A 96 4.33 -10.98 -6.11
C ILE A 96 3.31 -11.99 -5.59
N LEU A 97 3.14 -13.10 -6.33
CA LEU A 97 2.34 -14.24 -5.92
C LEU A 97 2.76 -14.72 -4.51
N PRO A 98 1.82 -14.94 -3.57
CA PRO A 98 2.14 -15.48 -2.24
C PRO A 98 2.89 -16.82 -2.27
N ALA A 99 2.62 -17.67 -3.28
CA ALA A 99 3.37 -18.92 -3.46
C ALA A 99 4.84 -18.69 -3.89
N SER A 100 5.11 -17.55 -4.51
CA SER A 100 6.46 -17.15 -4.95
C SER A 100 7.22 -16.39 -3.86
N SER A 101 6.54 -15.81 -2.87
CA SER A 101 7.12 -14.99 -1.78
C SER A 101 7.71 -15.78 -0.62
N VAL A 102 8.10 -17.05 -0.82
CA VAL A 102 8.80 -17.86 0.21
C VAL A 102 10.09 -18.40 -0.38
N ILE A 103 11.22 -18.15 0.27
CA ILE A 103 12.55 -18.61 -0.19
C ILE A 103 13.30 -19.31 0.93
N HIS A 104 14.31 -20.11 0.57
CA HIS A 104 15.21 -20.69 1.56
C HIS A 104 16.37 -19.73 1.83
N LEU A 105 16.68 -19.48 3.10
CA LEU A 105 17.83 -18.71 3.53
C LEU A 105 18.78 -19.61 4.33
N SER A 106 20.07 -19.51 4.09
CA SER A 106 21.10 -20.20 4.87
C SER A 106 22.28 -19.29 5.19
N ALA A 107 22.91 -19.53 6.33
CA ALA A 107 24.20 -18.95 6.71
C ALA A 107 25.23 -20.08 6.84
N ASP A 108 26.47 -19.87 6.36
CA ASP A 108 27.63 -20.77 6.54
C ASP A 108 27.34 -22.29 6.37
N ASN A 109 26.68 -22.68 5.27
CA ASN A 109 26.31 -24.08 4.96
C ASN A 109 25.37 -24.77 5.97
N ALA A 110 24.69 -24.02 6.83
CA ALA A 110 23.61 -24.56 7.66
C ALA A 110 22.40 -24.99 6.80
N SER A 111 21.56 -25.87 7.36
CA SER A 111 20.29 -26.26 6.71
C SER A 111 19.42 -25.02 6.48
N GLY A 112 19.08 -24.74 5.23
CA GLY A 112 18.35 -23.53 4.86
C GLY A 112 16.92 -23.50 5.41
N GLU A 113 16.53 -22.39 6.01
CA GLU A 113 15.20 -22.15 6.55
C GLU A 113 14.28 -21.46 5.54
N LEU A 114 13.00 -21.82 5.53
CA LEU A 114 11.99 -21.14 4.72
C LEU A 114 11.54 -19.85 5.41
N MET A 115 11.62 -18.73 4.69
CA MET A 115 11.21 -17.42 5.19
C MET A 115 10.40 -16.65 4.15
N ASP A 116 9.53 -15.77 4.65
CA ASP A 116 8.74 -14.88 3.80
C ASP A 116 9.64 -13.81 3.19
N LEU A 117 9.63 -13.72 1.87
CA LEU A 117 10.27 -12.69 1.07
C LEU A 117 9.30 -11.52 0.88
N VAL A 118 9.65 -10.38 1.45
CA VAL A 118 8.80 -9.18 1.42
C VAL A 118 9.51 -8.05 0.65
N PRO A 119 8.85 -7.41 -0.32
CA PRO A 119 9.43 -6.26 -1.00
C PRO A 119 9.43 -5.03 -0.10
N THR A 120 10.46 -4.22 -0.25
CA THR A 120 10.58 -2.88 0.35
C THR A 120 11.08 -1.87 -0.69
N ALA A 121 10.88 -0.59 -0.39
CA ALA A 121 11.29 0.52 -1.23
C ALA A 121 11.55 1.76 -0.36
N GLY A 122 11.98 2.86 -0.99
CA GLY A 122 12.19 4.13 -0.30
C GLY A 122 10.98 4.58 0.50
N GLY A 123 11.20 5.01 1.75
CA GLY A 123 10.15 5.51 2.64
C GLY A 123 9.34 4.44 3.39
N ASP A 124 9.79 3.17 3.42
CA ASP A 124 9.11 2.10 4.16
C ASP A 124 9.12 2.36 5.69
N PRO A 125 7.96 2.69 6.30
CA PRO A 125 7.91 3.04 7.72
C PRO A 125 8.22 1.85 8.62
N LEU A 126 7.94 0.61 8.19
CA LEU A 126 8.24 -0.58 8.98
C LEU A 126 9.75 -0.72 9.23
N LEU A 127 10.56 -0.48 8.20
CA LEU A 127 12.02 -0.61 8.32
C LEU A 127 12.59 0.59 9.07
N LEU A 128 12.26 1.80 8.62
CA LEU A 128 12.85 3.05 9.13
C LEU A 128 12.53 3.31 10.61
N GLU A 129 11.32 2.97 11.07
CA GLU A 129 10.91 3.19 12.46
C GLU A 129 11.41 2.10 13.42
N ASN A 130 11.95 0.98 12.91
CA ASN A 130 12.35 -0.19 13.72
C ASN A 130 13.86 -0.49 13.62
N GLY A 131 14.69 0.54 13.38
CA GLY A 131 16.15 0.43 13.36
C GLY A 131 16.73 -0.20 12.08
N GLY A 132 15.91 -0.32 11.03
CA GLY A 132 16.33 -0.78 9.72
C GLY A 132 16.77 0.36 8.79
N VAL A 133 17.29 -0.04 7.63
CA VAL A 133 17.62 0.84 6.50
C VAL A 133 16.97 0.30 5.24
N ILE A 134 16.83 1.10 4.18
CA ILE A 134 16.33 0.59 2.90
C ILE A 134 17.49 -0.15 2.21
N PRO A 135 17.38 -1.47 1.95
CA PRO A 135 18.45 -2.26 1.36
C PRO A 135 18.71 -1.88 -0.11
N GLY A 136 19.96 -1.97 -0.56
CA GLY A 136 20.36 -1.94 -1.97
C GLY A 136 20.13 -3.26 -2.73
N PRO A 137 20.50 -3.34 -4.03
CA PRO A 137 20.19 -4.47 -4.93
C PRO A 137 20.67 -5.87 -4.48
N ASP A 138 21.77 -5.94 -3.74
CA ASP A 138 22.37 -7.18 -3.21
C ASP A 138 22.44 -7.17 -1.67
N GLU A 139 21.57 -6.36 -1.05
CA GLU A 139 21.40 -6.26 0.38
C GLU A 139 20.00 -6.71 0.80
N CYS A 140 19.86 -7.03 2.07
CA CYS A 140 18.60 -7.37 2.68
C CYS A 140 18.51 -6.84 4.11
N VAL A 141 17.28 -6.74 4.61
CA VAL A 141 17.00 -6.49 6.02
C VAL A 141 16.24 -7.67 6.59
N LEU A 142 16.65 -8.14 7.77
CA LEU A 142 16.01 -9.28 8.44
C LEU A 142 15.12 -8.83 9.58
N SER A 143 14.01 -9.54 9.80
CA SER A 143 13.31 -9.43 11.09
C SER A 143 14.18 -9.97 12.22
N SER A 144 13.94 -9.55 13.45
CA SER A 144 14.65 -10.10 14.62
C SER A 144 14.51 -11.62 14.70
N GLU A 145 13.35 -12.14 14.28
CA GLU A 145 13.09 -13.57 14.27
C GLU A 145 13.90 -14.32 13.21
N ALA A 146 13.99 -13.78 11.99
CA ALA A 146 14.81 -14.34 10.93
C ALA A 146 16.29 -14.39 11.34
N ALA A 147 16.82 -13.28 11.86
CA ALA A 147 18.20 -13.21 12.33
C ALA A 147 18.48 -14.20 13.48
N ARG A 148 17.55 -14.33 14.43
CA ARG A 148 17.64 -15.29 15.54
C ARG A 148 17.71 -16.74 15.06
N ARG A 149 16.85 -17.13 14.12
CA ARG A 149 16.80 -18.51 13.61
C ARG A 149 18.03 -18.86 12.77
N LEU A 150 18.49 -17.92 11.94
CA LEU A 150 19.70 -18.09 11.13
C LEU A 150 20.99 -17.96 11.95
N GLY A 151 20.94 -17.37 13.15
CA GLY A 151 22.11 -17.14 14.00
C GLY A 151 23.03 -16.02 13.50
N VAL A 152 22.50 -15.08 12.72
CA VAL A 152 23.25 -14.02 12.02
C VAL A 152 23.00 -12.63 12.61
N LYS A 153 23.86 -11.68 12.26
CA LYS A 153 23.82 -10.28 12.70
C LYS A 153 23.95 -9.34 11.50
N GLN A 154 23.78 -8.04 11.77
CA GLN A 154 24.05 -6.99 10.78
C GLN A 154 25.50 -7.08 10.29
N GLY A 155 25.69 -6.98 8.98
CA GLY A 155 26.99 -7.08 8.31
C GLY A 155 27.36 -8.49 7.86
N ASP A 156 26.66 -9.52 8.34
CA ASP A 156 26.89 -10.89 7.88
C ASP A 156 26.31 -11.10 6.46
N GLN A 157 26.79 -12.14 5.78
CA GLN A 157 26.31 -12.56 4.47
C GLN A 157 25.45 -13.82 4.61
N ILE A 158 24.36 -13.89 3.85
CA ILE A 158 23.48 -15.06 3.77
C ILE A 158 23.27 -15.46 2.32
N ASP A 159 22.98 -16.74 2.09
CA ASP A 159 22.64 -17.26 0.78
C ASP A 159 21.13 -17.43 0.64
N ALA A 160 20.54 -16.72 -0.33
CA ALA A 160 19.15 -16.88 -0.73
C ALA A 160 19.05 -17.95 -1.81
N ARG A 161 18.48 -19.11 -1.44
CA ARG A 161 18.23 -20.23 -2.35
C ARG A 161 16.78 -20.20 -2.84
N VAL A 162 16.63 -20.04 -4.16
CA VAL A 162 15.34 -20.02 -4.85
C VAL A 162 15.16 -21.33 -5.61
N THR A 163 14.05 -22.03 -5.34
CA THR A 163 13.77 -23.35 -5.92
C THR A 163 12.56 -23.29 -6.86
N ARG A 164 12.57 -24.12 -7.91
CA ARG A 164 11.44 -24.34 -8.82
C ARG A 164 11.35 -25.81 -9.23
N SER A 165 10.18 -26.25 -9.68
CA SER A 165 9.98 -27.57 -10.29
C SER A 165 9.74 -27.42 -11.79
N ARG A 166 10.57 -28.07 -12.61
CA ARG A 166 10.48 -28.03 -14.08
C ARG A 166 10.63 -29.43 -14.66
N ALA A 167 9.67 -29.87 -15.45
CA ALA A 167 9.64 -31.22 -16.07
C ALA A 167 9.91 -32.36 -15.06
N GLY A 168 9.41 -32.23 -13.83
CA GLY A 168 9.61 -33.21 -12.75
C GLY A 168 10.98 -33.16 -12.07
N ARG A 169 11.85 -32.21 -12.41
CA ARG A 169 13.15 -31.97 -11.74
C ARG A 169 13.09 -30.68 -10.92
N ILE A 170 13.68 -30.71 -9.73
CA ILE A 170 13.86 -29.51 -8.90
C ILE A 170 15.14 -28.81 -9.34
N GLU A 171 15.03 -27.53 -9.67
CA GLU A 171 16.15 -26.66 -9.98
C GLU A 171 16.27 -25.60 -8.90
N ALA A 172 17.49 -25.26 -8.51
CA ALA A 172 17.77 -24.25 -7.50
C ALA A 172 18.85 -23.28 -7.99
N VAL A 173 18.69 -22.01 -7.64
CA VAL A 173 19.73 -20.99 -7.76
C VAL A 173 20.01 -20.42 -6.38
N GLU A 174 21.26 -20.05 -6.14
CA GLU A 174 21.72 -19.42 -4.90
C GLU A 174 22.25 -18.03 -5.24
N THR A 175 21.95 -17.07 -4.38
CA THR A 175 22.43 -15.69 -4.54
C THR A 175 22.79 -15.13 -3.18
N PRO A 176 24.03 -14.65 -3.00
CA PRO A 176 24.44 -14.06 -1.74
C PRO A 176 23.77 -12.70 -1.53
N LEU A 177 23.34 -12.43 -0.31
CA LEU A 177 22.78 -11.15 0.14
C LEU A 177 23.50 -10.69 1.41
N HIS A 178 23.81 -9.40 1.48
CA HIS A 178 24.41 -8.80 2.68
C HIS A 178 23.32 -8.29 3.62
N ILE A 179 23.46 -8.53 4.92
CA ILE A 179 22.49 -8.05 5.92
C ILE A 179 22.80 -6.59 6.25
N ALA A 180 22.06 -5.67 5.63
CA ALA A 180 22.19 -4.24 5.87
C ALA A 180 21.73 -3.84 7.27
N ALA A 181 20.69 -4.48 7.80
CA ALA A 181 20.19 -4.27 9.16
C ALA A 181 19.35 -5.47 9.66
N VAL A 182 19.21 -5.55 10.99
CA VAL A 182 18.27 -6.46 11.67
C VAL A 182 17.26 -5.61 12.43
N LEU A 183 15.98 -5.78 12.13
CA LEU A 183 14.90 -5.02 12.76
C LEU A 183 14.76 -5.37 14.23
N THR A 184 14.31 -4.41 15.03
CA THR A 184 13.92 -4.66 16.42
C THR A 184 12.70 -5.62 16.50
N PRO A 185 12.50 -6.34 17.62
CA PRO A 185 11.34 -7.23 17.80
C PRO A 185 9.97 -6.55 17.64
N ARG A 186 9.92 -5.21 17.72
CA ARG A 186 8.72 -4.40 17.50
C ARG A 186 8.22 -4.46 16.05
N ALA A 187 9.09 -4.75 15.06
CA ALA A 187 8.68 -4.84 13.66
C ALA A 187 7.78 -6.07 13.35
N GLY A 188 7.71 -7.04 14.28
CA GLY A 188 6.86 -8.22 14.16
C GLY A 188 7.57 -9.52 14.52
N GLY A 189 6.80 -10.53 14.90
CA GLY A 189 7.31 -11.83 15.37
C GLY A 189 7.55 -12.88 14.29
N LEU A 190 7.31 -12.58 13.02
CA LEU A 190 7.47 -13.52 11.91
C LEU A 190 8.88 -13.48 11.32
N ALA A 191 9.41 -14.63 10.92
CA ALA A 191 10.68 -14.74 10.22
C ALA A 191 10.52 -14.22 8.78
N ARG A 192 11.09 -13.03 8.50
CA ARG A 192 10.94 -12.36 7.21
C ARG A 192 12.27 -11.77 6.74
N ILE A 193 12.44 -11.75 5.43
CA ILE A 193 13.51 -11.02 4.74
C ILE A 193 12.89 -9.93 3.88
N TYR A 194 13.41 -8.71 4.01
CA TYR A 194 13.02 -7.55 3.24
C TYR A 194 14.09 -7.25 2.20
N THR A 195 13.70 -7.18 0.93
CA THR A 195 14.60 -6.91 -0.20
C THR A 195 13.99 -5.90 -1.16
N PRO A 196 14.77 -5.25 -2.02
CA PRO A 196 14.23 -4.39 -3.07
C PRO A 196 13.23 -5.14 -3.95
N LEU A 197 12.23 -4.43 -4.45
CA LEU A 197 11.21 -4.99 -5.33
C LEU A 197 11.83 -5.83 -6.47
N ASP A 198 12.87 -5.34 -7.13
CA ASP A 198 13.51 -6.01 -8.26
C ASP A 198 13.97 -7.44 -7.94
N PHE A 199 14.56 -7.68 -6.76
CA PHE A 199 14.93 -9.03 -6.33
C PHE A 199 13.70 -9.93 -6.17
N VAL A 200 12.63 -9.40 -5.58
CA VAL A 200 11.36 -10.15 -5.41
C VAL A 200 10.73 -10.49 -6.77
N VAL A 201 10.82 -9.57 -7.74
CA VAL A 201 10.38 -9.80 -9.13
C VAL A 201 11.20 -10.90 -9.81
N ASP A 202 12.52 -10.85 -9.67
CA ASP A 202 13.43 -11.85 -10.23
C ASP A 202 13.11 -13.25 -9.68
N VAL A 203 12.84 -13.35 -8.36
CA VAL A 203 12.45 -14.60 -7.70
C VAL A 203 11.16 -15.17 -8.28
N GLU A 204 10.14 -14.34 -8.47
CA GLU A 204 8.88 -14.78 -9.10
C GLU A 204 9.13 -15.23 -10.54
N ALA A 205 9.86 -14.46 -11.33
CA ALA A 205 10.18 -14.78 -12.72
C ALA A 205 10.89 -16.13 -12.84
N TYR A 206 11.89 -16.39 -11.99
CA TYR A 206 12.60 -17.66 -11.97
C TYR A 206 11.68 -18.83 -11.60
N LYS A 207 10.84 -18.66 -10.57
CA LYS A 207 9.87 -19.68 -10.14
C LYS A 207 8.82 -20.00 -11.20
N GLU A 208 8.45 -19.03 -12.02
CA GLU A 208 7.58 -19.21 -13.18
C GLU A 208 8.28 -19.88 -14.38
N GLY A 209 9.59 -20.15 -14.28
CA GLY A 209 10.38 -20.83 -15.31
C GLY A 209 11.17 -19.89 -16.23
N ARG A 210 11.03 -18.57 -16.07
CA ARG A 210 11.75 -17.55 -16.87
C ARG A 210 13.22 -17.43 -16.43
N GLY A 211 14.07 -16.99 -17.35
CA GLY A 211 15.46 -16.65 -17.08
C GLY A 211 15.56 -15.20 -16.58
N VAL A 212 16.54 -14.94 -15.71
CA VAL A 212 16.82 -13.61 -15.16
C VAL A 212 18.24 -13.22 -15.53
N ALA A 213 18.39 -12.40 -16.58
CA ALA A 213 19.68 -12.07 -17.17
C ALA A 213 20.57 -11.27 -16.21
N THR A 214 19.99 -10.31 -15.49
CA THR A 214 20.67 -9.45 -14.49
C THR A 214 21.38 -10.26 -13.41
N ARG A 215 20.86 -11.45 -13.08
CA ARG A 215 21.41 -12.36 -12.05
C ARG A 215 22.08 -13.61 -12.62
N GLY A 216 22.12 -13.74 -13.96
CA GLY A 216 22.65 -14.93 -14.63
C GLY A 216 21.84 -16.22 -14.40
N TRP A 217 20.59 -16.11 -13.93
CA TRP A 217 19.75 -17.27 -13.67
C TRP A 217 19.18 -17.83 -14.96
N LYS A 218 19.49 -19.09 -15.24
CA LYS A 218 19.04 -19.77 -16.47
C LYS A 218 17.54 -20.07 -16.40
N GLY A 219 16.83 -19.79 -17.49
CA GLY A 219 15.42 -20.14 -17.64
C GLY A 219 14.95 -19.91 -19.06
N GLU A 220 13.65 -20.04 -19.29
CA GLU A 220 13.04 -19.68 -20.57
C GLU A 220 13.29 -18.19 -20.85
N SER A 221 13.67 -17.88 -22.09
CA SER A 221 13.89 -16.49 -22.49
C SER A 221 12.64 -15.66 -22.22
N ALA A 222 12.80 -14.39 -21.84
CA ALA A 222 11.67 -13.45 -21.77
C ALA A 222 11.01 -13.21 -23.14
N ARG A 223 11.60 -13.75 -24.22
CA ARG A 223 10.99 -13.77 -25.56
C ARG A 223 9.71 -14.58 -25.59
N PRO A 224 8.67 -14.12 -26.31
CA PRO A 224 7.48 -14.91 -26.56
C PRO A 224 7.83 -16.24 -27.20
N TYR A 225 7.26 -17.33 -26.68
CA TYR A 225 7.31 -18.62 -27.37
C TYR A 225 6.53 -18.55 -28.68
N MET A 226 6.92 -19.36 -29.66
CA MET A 226 6.19 -19.46 -30.93
C MET A 226 4.95 -20.33 -30.72
N SER A 227 3.78 -19.76 -31.00
CA SER A 227 2.52 -20.50 -31.01
C SER A 227 1.80 -20.38 -32.35
N PHE A 228 1.08 -21.43 -32.74
CA PHE A 228 0.38 -21.52 -34.03
C PHE A 228 -1.01 -22.13 -33.84
N ASP A 229 -1.91 -21.92 -34.80
CA ASP A 229 -3.25 -22.52 -34.77
C ASP A 229 -3.27 -23.92 -35.41
N GLY A 230 -2.34 -24.14 -36.32
CA GLY A 230 -2.17 -25.42 -37.01
C GLY A 230 -0.89 -25.48 -37.81
N ILE A 231 -0.66 -26.63 -38.44
CA ILE A 231 0.46 -26.92 -39.31
C ILE A 231 -0.11 -27.55 -40.59
N LEU A 232 0.19 -26.94 -41.73
CA LEU A 232 -0.05 -27.54 -43.03
C LEU A 232 1.07 -28.54 -43.33
N VAL A 233 0.67 -29.76 -43.69
CA VAL A 233 1.58 -30.83 -44.11
C VAL A 233 1.41 -31.03 -45.61
N PHE A 234 2.47 -30.78 -46.37
CA PHE A 234 2.50 -31.03 -47.82
C PHE A 234 3.15 -32.38 -48.11
N SER A 235 2.52 -33.16 -48.98
CA SER A 235 3.02 -34.45 -49.46
C SER A 235 2.77 -34.61 -50.97
N GLN A 236 3.76 -35.10 -51.72
CA GLN A 236 3.61 -35.40 -53.15
C GLN A 236 2.74 -36.64 -53.39
N THR A 237 2.70 -37.56 -52.43
CA THR A 237 1.81 -38.72 -52.45
C THR A 237 0.66 -38.52 -51.47
N PRO A 238 -0.59 -38.86 -51.83
CA PRO A 238 -1.72 -38.72 -50.93
C PRO A 238 -1.52 -39.60 -49.69
N LEU A 239 -1.70 -39.00 -48.51
CA LEU A 239 -1.61 -39.71 -47.24
C LEU A 239 -2.88 -40.52 -47.01
N ASP A 240 -2.72 -41.82 -46.78
CA ASP A 240 -3.82 -42.71 -46.44
C ASP A 240 -4.45 -42.33 -45.08
N PRO A 241 -5.72 -42.70 -44.82
CA PRO A 241 -6.41 -42.36 -43.58
C PRO A 241 -5.68 -42.81 -42.30
N VAL A 242 -4.99 -43.95 -42.33
CA VAL A 242 -4.27 -44.49 -41.15
C VAL A 242 -3.05 -43.62 -40.85
N THR A 243 -2.27 -43.28 -41.87
CA THR A 243 -1.16 -42.33 -41.72
C THR A 243 -1.66 -40.99 -41.17
N ARG A 244 -2.76 -40.45 -41.70
CA ARG A 244 -3.30 -39.15 -41.25
C ARG A 244 -3.68 -39.15 -39.77
N THR A 245 -4.42 -40.17 -39.32
CA THR A 245 -4.75 -40.34 -37.90
C THR A 245 -3.49 -40.54 -37.06
N GLY A 246 -2.49 -41.26 -37.58
CA GLY A 246 -1.20 -41.46 -36.92
C GLY A 246 -0.40 -40.17 -36.69
N LEU A 247 -0.61 -39.11 -37.49
CA LEU A 247 0.12 -37.84 -37.35
C LEU A 247 -0.33 -37.01 -36.14
N VAL A 248 -1.58 -37.15 -35.70
CA VAL A 248 -2.11 -36.40 -34.54
C VAL A 248 -1.83 -37.06 -33.19
N VAL A 249 -1.57 -38.37 -33.18
CA VAL A 249 -1.25 -39.12 -31.95
C VAL A 249 0.04 -38.59 -31.32
N ASN A 250 0.04 -38.23 -30.03
CA ASN A 250 1.22 -37.75 -29.29
C ASN A 250 1.95 -36.53 -29.90
N THR A 251 1.25 -35.70 -30.68
CA THR A 251 1.82 -34.45 -31.23
C THR A 251 1.14 -33.19 -30.69
N GLY A 252 0.09 -33.33 -29.88
CA GLY A 252 -0.72 -32.21 -29.37
C GLY A 252 -1.74 -31.67 -30.38
N LEU A 253 -1.83 -32.28 -31.56
CA LEU A 253 -2.77 -31.93 -32.62
C LEU A 253 -4.05 -32.76 -32.47
N LEU A 254 -5.20 -32.22 -32.91
CA LEU A 254 -6.50 -32.90 -32.74
C LEU A 254 -7.22 -33.20 -34.06
N LYS A 255 -6.93 -32.43 -35.12
CA LYS A 255 -7.51 -32.63 -36.44
C LYS A 255 -6.42 -32.92 -37.47
N ALA A 256 -6.76 -33.69 -38.51
CA ALA A 256 -5.91 -33.96 -39.68
C ALA A 256 -6.81 -34.13 -40.91
N GLU A 257 -7.16 -33.01 -41.54
CA GLU A 257 -8.11 -32.96 -42.66
C GLU A 257 -7.40 -32.56 -43.95
N SER A 258 -7.90 -32.99 -45.12
CA SER A 258 -7.40 -32.51 -46.41
C SER A 258 -7.93 -31.10 -46.68
N ILE A 259 -7.08 -30.18 -47.09
CA ILE A 259 -7.47 -28.80 -47.43
C ILE A 259 -7.65 -28.65 -48.95
N THR A 260 -8.61 -27.84 -49.37
CA THR A 260 -8.85 -27.49 -50.78
C THR A 260 -7.95 -26.32 -51.21
N ALA A 261 -7.81 -26.11 -52.52
CA ALA A 261 -7.04 -24.97 -53.06
C ALA A 261 -7.58 -23.62 -52.57
N ASP A 262 -8.90 -23.43 -52.59
CA ASP A 262 -9.54 -22.20 -52.11
C ASP A 262 -9.33 -22.00 -50.61
N GLY A 263 -9.42 -23.08 -49.81
CA GLY A 263 -9.18 -23.03 -48.37
C GLY A 263 -7.72 -22.69 -48.03
N PHE A 264 -6.77 -23.22 -48.81
CA PHE A 264 -5.35 -22.92 -48.68
C PHE A 264 -5.04 -21.45 -49.03
N ALA A 265 -5.58 -20.95 -50.14
CA ALA A 265 -5.41 -19.58 -50.58
C ALA A 265 -6.04 -18.59 -49.58
N ALA A 266 -7.21 -18.90 -49.02
CA ALA A 266 -7.84 -18.10 -47.98
C ALA A 266 -7.02 -18.05 -46.68
N LEU A 267 -6.34 -19.16 -46.34
CA LEU A 267 -5.57 -19.28 -45.10
C LEU A 267 -4.20 -18.59 -45.16
N THR A 268 -3.51 -18.71 -46.30
CA THR A 268 -2.09 -18.32 -46.42
C THR A 268 -1.84 -17.20 -47.43
N GLY A 269 -2.83 -16.85 -48.25
CA GLY A 269 -2.66 -15.95 -49.39
C GLY A 269 -1.70 -16.46 -50.46
N MET A 270 -1.21 -17.69 -50.37
CA MET A 270 -0.22 -18.27 -51.29
C MET A 270 -0.88 -19.07 -52.43
N PRO A 271 -0.23 -19.16 -53.60
CA PRO A 271 -0.71 -20.00 -54.70
C PRO A 271 -0.58 -21.49 -54.35
N TRP A 272 -1.55 -22.30 -54.79
CA TRP A 272 -1.51 -23.75 -54.59
C TRP A 272 -0.29 -24.38 -55.28
N PRO A 273 0.50 -25.23 -54.59
CA PRO A 273 1.65 -25.88 -55.19
C PRO A 273 1.24 -27.06 -56.08
N ASP A 274 1.68 -27.05 -57.33
CA ASP A 274 1.32 -28.07 -58.33
C ASP A 274 1.86 -29.46 -57.96
N GLY A 275 1.00 -30.48 -58.07
CA GLY A 275 1.39 -31.87 -57.78
C GLY A 275 1.57 -32.20 -56.29
N TRP A 276 1.13 -31.31 -55.40
CA TRP A 276 1.17 -31.52 -53.96
C TRP A 276 -0.24 -31.67 -53.37
N HIS A 277 -0.34 -32.53 -52.35
CA HIS A 277 -1.50 -32.63 -51.47
C HIS A 277 -1.18 -31.95 -50.14
N ALA A 278 -2.09 -31.12 -49.66
CA ALA A 278 -1.97 -30.42 -48.39
C ALA A 278 -2.99 -30.95 -47.37
N TYR A 279 -2.55 -31.07 -46.12
CA TYR A 279 -3.38 -31.49 -44.99
C TYR A 279 -3.27 -30.48 -43.85
N ASP A 280 -4.41 -30.01 -43.34
CA ASP A 280 -4.48 -29.16 -42.16
C ASP A 280 -4.47 -30.00 -40.89
N LEU A 281 -3.38 -29.90 -40.13
CA LEU A 281 -3.30 -30.45 -38.79
C LEU A 281 -3.44 -29.31 -37.78
N SER A 282 -4.60 -29.22 -37.13
CA SER A 282 -4.94 -28.10 -36.25
C SER A 282 -5.48 -28.54 -34.90
N VAL A 283 -5.57 -27.58 -33.98
CA VAL A 283 -6.20 -27.73 -32.67
C VAL A 283 -7.36 -26.72 -32.58
N PRO A 284 -8.59 -27.16 -32.28
CA PRO A 284 -9.74 -26.24 -32.16
C PRO A 284 -9.58 -25.22 -31.03
N THR A 285 -8.93 -25.62 -29.94
CA THR A 285 -8.71 -24.80 -28.74
C THR A 285 -7.31 -25.03 -28.20
N GLY A 286 -6.55 -23.96 -27.99
CA GLY A 286 -5.17 -24.02 -27.53
C GLY A 286 -4.18 -23.62 -28.62
N SER A 287 -2.97 -24.14 -28.54
CA SER A 287 -1.88 -23.72 -29.42
C SER A 287 -0.96 -24.86 -29.81
N VAL A 288 -0.49 -24.80 -31.05
CA VAL A 288 0.54 -25.67 -31.57
C VAL A 288 1.90 -25.01 -31.30
N THR A 289 2.81 -25.73 -30.66
CA THR A 289 4.13 -25.21 -30.26
C THR A 289 5.24 -25.79 -31.14
N SER A 290 6.45 -25.25 -31.02
CA SER A 290 7.63 -25.80 -31.70
C SER A 290 7.86 -27.29 -31.40
N SER A 291 7.48 -27.77 -30.22
CA SER A 291 7.58 -29.20 -29.85
C SER A 291 6.66 -30.08 -30.71
N SER A 292 5.47 -29.60 -31.06
CA SER A 292 4.53 -30.27 -31.97
C SER A 292 5.09 -30.32 -33.39
N VAL A 293 5.70 -29.22 -33.86
CA VAL A 293 6.37 -29.17 -35.18
C VAL A 293 7.48 -30.23 -35.26
N GLU A 294 8.36 -30.28 -34.25
CA GLU A 294 9.45 -31.26 -34.20
C GLU A 294 8.94 -32.70 -34.07
N ALA A 295 7.86 -32.93 -33.33
CA ALA A 295 7.21 -34.23 -33.26
C ALA A 295 6.68 -34.68 -34.63
N LEU A 296 6.07 -33.78 -35.41
CA LEU A 296 5.65 -34.06 -36.79
C LEU A 296 6.83 -34.30 -37.73
N LYS A 297 7.90 -33.47 -37.67
CA LYS A 297 9.12 -33.68 -38.47
C LYS A 297 9.69 -35.07 -38.26
N ARG A 298 9.75 -35.55 -37.01
CA ARG A 298 10.21 -36.91 -36.68
C ARG A 298 9.31 -38.00 -37.27
N LYS A 299 7.98 -37.83 -37.21
CA LYS A 299 7.02 -38.80 -37.76
C LYS A 299 7.01 -38.87 -39.28
N LEU A 300 7.29 -37.75 -39.94
CA LEU A 300 7.31 -37.62 -41.40
C LEU A 300 8.71 -37.83 -42.00
N ARG A 301 9.71 -38.19 -41.18
CA ARG A 301 11.07 -38.45 -41.63
C ARG A 301 11.09 -39.54 -42.71
N GLY A 302 11.77 -39.26 -43.82
CA GLY A 302 11.85 -40.17 -44.97
C GLY A 302 10.65 -40.14 -45.92
N ARG A 303 9.59 -39.36 -45.63
CA ARG A 303 8.43 -39.18 -46.52
C ARG A 303 8.49 -37.92 -47.38
N ASN A 304 9.60 -37.19 -47.33
CA ASN A 304 9.84 -35.95 -48.10
C ASN A 304 8.72 -34.89 -47.96
N ALA A 305 7.98 -34.92 -46.84
CA ALA A 305 6.89 -34.00 -46.55
C ALA A 305 7.43 -32.65 -46.05
N LEU A 306 6.69 -31.58 -46.34
CA LEU A 306 7.03 -30.21 -45.91
C LEU A 306 6.00 -29.72 -44.89
N LEU A 307 6.45 -28.92 -43.93
CA LEU A 307 5.62 -28.38 -42.86
C LEU A 307 5.57 -26.86 -42.95
N MET A 308 4.37 -26.31 -42.85
CA MET A 308 4.14 -24.87 -42.79
C MET A 308 3.19 -24.55 -41.62
N PRO A 309 3.72 -24.16 -40.45
CA PRO A 309 2.91 -23.63 -39.36
C PRO A 309 2.18 -22.36 -39.78
N TYR A 310 0.96 -22.16 -39.28
CA TYR A 310 0.16 -20.99 -39.61
C TYR A 310 -0.62 -20.44 -38.40
N ALA A 311 -1.06 -19.19 -38.52
CA ALA A 311 -1.92 -18.51 -37.57
C ALA A 311 -3.04 -17.79 -38.33
N ARG A 312 -4.28 -17.87 -37.84
CA ARG A 312 -5.48 -17.38 -38.53
C ARG A 312 -5.79 -15.93 -38.16
N GLY A 313 -6.20 -15.14 -39.15
CA GLY A 313 -6.68 -13.77 -38.93
C GLY A 313 -5.60 -12.86 -38.32
N MET A 314 -4.37 -13.01 -38.79
CA MET A 314 -3.26 -12.15 -38.40
C MET A 314 -3.17 -10.98 -39.39
N SER A 315 -3.03 -9.77 -38.88
CA SER A 315 -2.86 -8.56 -39.68
C SER A 315 -1.87 -7.60 -39.05
N LEU A 316 -1.31 -6.74 -39.89
CA LEU A 316 -0.38 -5.68 -39.54
C LEU A 316 -0.98 -4.33 -39.95
N GLN A 317 -0.76 -3.31 -39.13
CA GLN A 317 -1.08 -1.92 -39.44
C GLN A 317 0.14 -1.26 -40.07
N LEU A 318 0.12 -1.15 -41.39
CA LEU A 318 1.10 -0.36 -42.11
C LEU A 318 0.64 1.10 -42.18
N PRO A 319 1.55 2.06 -42.44
CA PRO A 319 1.19 3.45 -42.64
C PRO A 319 0.09 3.67 -43.71
N ASP A 320 0.06 2.80 -44.72
CA ASP A 320 -0.83 2.90 -45.89
C ASP A 320 -2.10 2.02 -45.78
N GLY A 321 -2.30 1.32 -44.65
CA GLY A 321 -3.49 0.50 -44.41
C GLY A 321 -3.22 -0.80 -43.63
N GLU A 322 -4.28 -1.57 -43.39
CA GLU A 322 -4.18 -2.89 -42.77
C GLU A 322 -3.87 -3.97 -43.82
N MET A 323 -2.94 -4.87 -43.51
CA MET A 323 -2.54 -5.95 -44.42
C MET A 323 -2.53 -7.29 -43.69
N GLY A 324 -3.07 -8.32 -44.34
CA GLY A 324 -3.01 -9.70 -43.84
C GLY A 324 -1.58 -10.22 -43.76
N LEU A 325 -1.34 -11.12 -42.80
CA LEU A 325 -0.01 -11.62 -42.47
C LEU A 325 0.06 -13.15 -42.58
N THR A 326 1.02 -13.64 -43.33
CA THR A 326 1.36 -15.07 -43.40
C THR A 326 2.82 -15.31 -43.05
N GLY A 327 3.06 -16.39 -42.32
CA GLY A 327 4.38 -16.84 -41.89
C GLY A 327 4.90 -17.92 -42.83
N LEU A 328 6.09 -17.71 -43.42
CA LEU A 328 6.72 -18.67 -44.31
C LEU A 328 8.21 -18.72 -44.04
N SER A 329 8.73 -19.85 -43.59
CA SER A 329 10.17 -20.09 -43.44
C SER A 329 10.50 -21.42 -44.11
N LEU A 330 11.22 -21.36 -45.23
CA LEU A 330 11.56 -22.50 -46.08
C LEU A 330 13.01 -22.39 -46.55
N SER A 331 13.69 -23.52 -46.69
CA SER A 331 15.00 -23.56 -47.35
C SER A 331 14.87 -23.37 -48.87
N ASN A 332 15.96 -22.98 -49.53
CA ASN A 332 16.00 -22.86 -51.00
C ASN A 332 15.56 -24.16 -51.70
N GLU A 333 15.96 -25.32 -51.16
CA GLU A 333 15.57 -26.63 -51.67
C GLU A 333 14.05 -26.83 -51.55
N GLN A 334 13.47 -26.57 -50.37
CA GLN A 334 12.04 -26.75 -50.14
C GLN A 334 11.19 -25.81 -51.00
N ALA A 335 11.60 -24.54 -51.12
CA ALA A 335 10.92 -23.57 -51.97
C ALA A 335 10.93 -23.99 -53.44
N SER A 336 12.10 -24.45 -53.95
CA SER A 336 12.21 -24.94 -55.33
C SER A 336 11.30 -26.15 -55.60
N ARG A 337 11.13 -27.05 -54.63
CA ARG A 337 10.25 -28.23 -54.73
C ARG A 337 8.76 -27.88 -54.73
N LEU A 338 8.38 -26.75 -54.16
CA LEU A 338 7.01 -26.21 -54.17
C LEU A 338 6.76 -25.28 -55.38
N GLY A 339 7.79 -24.98 -56.18
CA GLY A 339 7.69 -24.01 -57.27
C GLY A 339 7.59 -22.56 -56.78
N TRP A 340 8.05 -22.27 -55.56
CA TRP A 340 7.99 -20.93 -54.95
C TRP A 340 9.37 -20.27 -54.89
N ALA A 341 9.39 -18.94 -54.80
CA ALA A 341 10.59 -18.19 -54.49
C ALA A 341 11.02 -18.44 -53.03
N ALA A 342 12.33 -18.66 -52.82
CA ALA A 342 12.84 -18.91 -51.49
C ALA A 342 12.85 -17.62 -50.64
N PRO A 343 12.32 -17.66 -49.40
CA PRO A 343 12.37 -16.50 -48.54
C PRO A 343 13.83 -16.20 -48.11
N PRO A 344 14.22 -14.92 -48.00
CA PRO A 344 15.61 -14.53 -47.74
C PRO A 344 16.12 -14.89 -46.32
N TRP A 345 15.21 -15.24 -45.40
CA TRP A 345 15.52 -15.64 -44.02
C TRP A 345 15.61 -17.15 -43.80
N GLY A 346 15.37 -17.99 -44.81
CA GLY A 346 15.59 -19.44 -44.76
C GLY A 346 14.57 -20.26 -43.96
N ASP A 347 14.98 -21.46 -43.55
CA ASP A 347 14.11 -22.52 -42.99
C ASP A 347 13.67 -22.28 -41.53
N LEU A 348 12.52 -22.84 -41.15
CA LEU A 348 11.96 -22.73 -39.81
C LEU A 348 12.93 -23.27 -38.73
N SER A 349 13.37 -22.38 -37.84
CA SER A 349 14.29 -22.71 -36.75
C SER A 349 13.77 -22.21 -35.40
N ALA A 350 13.77 -23.10 -34.41
CA ALA A 350 13.43 -22.74 -33.03
C ALA A 350 14.57 -22.03 -32.29
N THR A 351 15.79 -22.01 -32.85
CA THR A 351 16.99 -21.51 -32.18
C THR A 351 17.61 -20.29 -32.87
N ALA A 352 17.49 -20.18 -34.19
CA ALA A 352 18.02 -19.06 -34.97
C ALA A 352 17.06 -17.86 -34.94
N LEU A 353 16.98 -17.19 -33.79
CA LEU A 353 16.03 -16.11 -33.49
C LEU A 353 16.69 -14.72 -33.46
N GLU A 354 17.68 -14.47 -34.31
CA GLU A 354 18.35 -13.17 -34.40
C GLU A 354 17.41 -12.10 -34.98
N SER A 355 17.47 -10.88 -34.46
CA SER A 355 16.59 -9.76 -34.86
C SER A 355 16.73 -9.44 -36.35
N SER A 356 17.97 -9.50 -36.86
CA SER A 356 18.31 -9.31 -38.27
C SER A 356 17.56 -10.26 -39.20
N ARG A 357 17.23 -11.47 -38.72
CA ARG A 357 16.49 -12.51 -39.44
C ARG A 357 14.98 -12.39 -39.24
N LEU A 358 14.55 -12.18 -37.99
CA LEU A 358 13.13 -12.19 -37.60
C LEU A 358 12.36 -10.98 -38.15
N PHE A 359 12.98 -9.79 -38.13
CA PHE A 359 12.30 -8.54 -38.48
C PHE A 359 12.44 -8.22 -39.97
N GLN A 360 12.12 -9.20 -40.82
CA GLN A 360 12.09 -9.08 -42.27
C GLN A 360 10.68 -9.33 -42.80
N MET A 361 10.34 -8.69 -43.91
CA MET A 361 9.03 -8.82 -44.54
C MET A 361 9.14 -8.77 -46.08
N LEU A 362 8.31 -9.53 -46.77
CA LEU A 362 8.04 -9.39 -48.20
C LEU A 362 6.62 -8.87 -48.39
N LEU A 363 6.46 -7.85 -49.24
CA LEU A 363 5.15 -7.26 -49.53
C LEU A 363 4.49 -7.92 -50.75
N PRO A 364 3.14 -7.94 -50.82
CA PRO A 364 2.41 -8.46 -51.97
C PRO A 364 2.51 -7.52 -53.19
N GLY A 365 2.86 -8.07 -54.36
CA GLY A 365 2.90 -7.33 -55.64
C GLY A 365 4.03 -6.30 -55.78
N ASP A 366 3.89 -5.36 -56.73
CA ASP A 366 4.86 -4.27 -57.03
C ASP A 366 4.91 -3.16 -55.97
N ALA A 367 4.30 -3.39 -54.80
CA ALA A 367 4.16 -2.40 -53.74
C ALA A 367 5.46 -2.25 -52.94
N GLY A 368 6.40 -1.45 -53.46
CA GLY A 368 7.42 -0.78 -52.66
C GLY A 368 8.87 -1.03 -53.05
N GLU A 369 9.72 -0.06 -52.69
CA GLU A 369 11.18 -0.13 -52.82
C GLU A 369 11.78 -1.19 -51.87
N SER A 370 12.65 -2.03 -52.41
CA SER A 370 13.41 -3.01 -51.63
C SER A 370 14.38 -2.33 -50.67
N ASN A 371 14.58 -2.93 -49.49
CA ASN A 371 15.50 -2.51 -48.43
C ASN A 371 15.10 -1.24 -47.65
N ARG A 372 13.79 -1.03 -47.43
CA ARG A 372 13.24 0.02 -46.57
C ARG A 372 12.83 -0.55 -45.21
N GLU A 373 13.11 0.18 -44.13
CA GLU A 373 12.61 -0.13 -42.80
C GLU A 373 11.25 0.57 -42.57
N LEU A 374 10.25 -0.19 -42.13
CA LEU A 374 8.91 0.29 -41.83
C LEU A 374 8.61 0.04 -40.36
N SER A 375 8.10 1.06 -39.68
CA SER A 375 7.48 0.88 -38.35
C SER A 375 6.06 0.39 -38.57
N VAL A 376 5.77 -0.83 -38.13
CA VAL A 376 4.50 -1.51 -38.36
C VAL A 376 3.83 -1.79 -37.03
N GLY A 377 2.56 -1.42 -36.91
CA GLY A 377 1.75 -1.67 -35.71
C GLY A 377 1.19 -3.09 -35.71
N PHE A 378 1.19 -3.73 -34.54
CA PHE A 378 0.49 -4.99 -34.31
C PHE A 378 -0.46 -4.85 -33.12
N ASN A 379 -1.71 -5.28 -33.32
CA ASN A 379 -2.74 -5.27 -32.28
C ASN A 379 -2.81 -6.64 -31.59
N GLY A 380 -2.07 -6.79 -30.50
CA GLY A 380 -2.19 -7.92 -29.57
C GLY A 380 -3.13 -7.62 -28.40
N VAL A 381 -2.87 -8.26 -27.25
CA VAL A 381 -3.43 -7.85 -25.95
C VAL A 381 -3.05 -6.40 -25.64
N VAL A 382 -1.81 -6.03 -25.98
CA VAL A 382 -1.29 -4.67 -25.98
C VAL A 382 -0.84 -4.36 -27.42
N GLY A 383 -1.20 -3.19 -27.93
CA GLY A 383 -0.75 -2.72 -29.24
C GLY A 383 0.69 -2.22 -29.17
N PHE A 384 1.55 -2.64 -30.09
CA PHE A 384 2.93 -2.17 -30.16
C PHE A 384 3.40 -2.02 -31.61
N ASN A 385 4.40 -1.16 -31.80
CA ASN A 385 5.06 -0.99 -33.09
C ASN A 385 6.36 -1.80 -33.13
N LEU A 386 6.61 -2.46 -34.24
CA LEU A 386 7.87 -3.16 -34.51
C LEU A 386 8.50 -2.68 -35.82
N PRO A 387 9.84 -2.56 -35.87
CA PRO A 387 10.53 -2.30 -37.12
C PRO A 387 10.53 -3.57 -37.97
N LEU A 388 10.08 -3.47 -39.22
CA LEU A 388 10.19 -4.54 -40.22
C LEU A 388 10.96 -4.02 -41.43
N ARG A 389 12.00 -4.74 -41.82
CA ARG A 389 12.74 -4.45 -43.04
C ARG A 389 12.07 -5.14 -44.24
N VAL A 390 11.59 -4.35 -45.18
CA VAL A 390 11.08 -4.84 -46.46
C VAL A 390 12.26 -5.30 -47.31
N VAL A 391 12.39 -6.60 -47.52
CA VAL A 391 13.53 -7.22 -48.21
C VAL A 391 13.23 -7.57 -49.67
N GLY A 392 11.99 -7.40 -50.11
CA GLY A 392 11.56 -7.65 -51.47
C GLY A 392 10.05 -7.86 -51.57
N GLN A 393 9.65 -8.52 -52.64
CA GLN A 393 8.25 -8.74 -53.01
C GLN A 393 7.91 -10.22 -53.04
N SER A 394 6.63 -10.52 -52.91
CA SER A 394 6.08 -11.87 -52.99
C SER A 394 4.83 -11.91 -53.88
N HIS A 395 4.57 -13.07 -54.46
CA HIS A 395 3.34 -13.36 -55.20
C HIS A 395 2.15 -13.71 -54.28
N SER A 396 2.35 -13.67 -52.95
CA SER A 396 1.27 -13.81 -51.98
C SER A 396 0.29 -12.63 -52.05
N SER A 397 -0.97 -12.83 -51.71
CA SER A 397 -1.94 -11.75 -51.47
C SER A 397 -1.80 -11.10 -50.09
N GLN A 398 -0.90 -11.62 -49.25
CA GLN A 398 -0.63 -11.17 -47.88
C GLN A 398 0.86 -10.83 -47.72
N ALA A 399 1.21 -10.08 -46.68
CA ALA A 399 2.60 -9.88 -46.30
C ALA A 399 3.20 -11.20 -45.80
N LEU A 400 4.39 -11.55 -46.29
CA LEU A 400 5.14 -12.69 -45.78
C LEU A 400 6.17 -12.25 -44.76
N VAL A 401 6.19 -12.93 -43.63
CA VAL A 401 7.21 -12.78 -42.57
C VAL A 401 7.79 -14.16 -42.21
N PRO A 402 8.92 -14.20 -41.48
CA PRO A 402 9.37 -15.44 -40.86
C PRO A 402 8.25 -16.10 -40.06
N ALA A 403 8.05 -17.40 -40.25
CA ALA A 403 7.07 -18.18 -39.50
C ALA A 403 7.33 -18.10 -37.98
N GLU A 404 8.59 -17.93 -37.57
CA GLU A 404 8.97 -17.66 -36.20
C GLU A 404 8.37 -16.36 -35.66
N LEU A 405 8.46 -15.26 -36.43
CA LEU A 405 7.87 -13.98 -36.05
C LEU A 405 6.34 -14.09 -36.00
N LEU A 406 5.71 -14.73 -37.00
CA LEU A 406 4.27 -14.99 -36.98
C LEU A 406 3.85 -15.71 -35.69
N GLY A 407 4.61 -16.75 -35.29
CA GLY A 407 4.31 -17.51 -34.10
C GLY A 407 4.44 -16.71 -32.80
N MET A 408 5.40 -15.78 -32.73
CA MET A 408 5.55 -14.85 -31.60
C MET A 408 4.42 -13.81 -31.57
N LEU A 409 4.03 -13.27 -32.72
CA LEU A 409 2.90 -12.34 -32.83
C LEU A 409 1.57 -13.01 -32.49
N ARG A 410 1.40 -14.29 -32.83
CA ARG A 410 0.22 -15.07 -32.44
C ARG A 410 0.17 -15.23 -30.92
N THR A 411 1.31 -15.45 -30.25
CA THR A 411 1.39 -15.42 -28.77
C THR A 411 1.01 -14.05 -28.21
N ALA A 412 1.35 -12.95 -28.89
CA ALA A 412 0.96 -11.60 -28.48
C ALA A 412 -0.56 -11.33 -28.54
N ARG A 413 -1.36 -12.19 -29.20
CA ARG A 413 -2.84 -12.14 -29.11
C ARG A 413 -3.40 -12.68 -27.80
N GLU A 414 -2.63 -13.51 -27.11
CA GLU A 414 -3.05 -14.16 -25.85
C GLU A 414 -2.29 -13.61 -24.63
N ARG A 415 -1.11 -13.00 -24.85
CA ARG A 415 -0.22 -12.46 -23.81
C ARG A 415 0.21 -11.03 -24.17
N ALA A 416 0.42 -10.19 -23.16
CA ALA A 416 1.01 -8.87 -23.36
C ALA A 416 2.48 -9.03 -23.81
N VAL A 417 2.83 -8.38 -24.92
CA VAL A 417 4.17 -8.42 -25.54
C VAL A 417 4.50 -7.01 -25.97
N SER A 418 5.74 -6.59 -25.76
CA SER A 418 6.26 -5.34 -26.29
C SER A 418 7.56 -5.56 -27.05
N TYR A 419 7.91 -4.57 -27.88
CA TYR A 419 9.18 -4.53 -28.60
C TYR A 419 10.17 -3.67 -27.80
N GLN A 420 11.31 -4.26 -27.43
CA GLN A 420 12.40 -3.55 -26.76
C GLN A 420 13.66 -3.58 -27.62
N GLN A 421 14.16 -2.39 -27.96
CA GLN A 421 15.32 -2.25 -28.85
C GLN A 421 16.63 -2.75 -28.21
N GLU A 422 16.78 -2.56 -26.90
CA GLU A 422 17.97 -2.97 -26.12
C GLU A 422 18.11 -4.50 -26.03
N ASP A 423 17.00 -5.22 -25.82
CA ASP A 423 16.95 -6.69 -25.77
C ASP A 423 16.91 -7.35 -27.17
N GLY A 424 16.92 -6.52 -28.22
CA GLY A 424 16.95 -6.96 -29.60
C GLY A 424 15.72 -7.77 -30.02
N GLY A 425 14.53 -7.48 -29.49
CA GLY A 425 13.34 -8.19 -29.97
C GLY A 425 12.06 -8.03 -29.15
N LEU A 426 11.16 -8.99 -29.38
CA LEU A 426 9.90 -9.09 -28.65
C LEU A 426 10.13 -9.67 -27.26
N VAL A 427 9.54 -9.05 -26.26
CA VAL A 427 9.61 -9.45 -24.85
C VAL A 427 8.19 -9.61 -24.31
N LEU A 428 7.93 -10.69 -23.60
CA LEU A 428 6.68 -10.87 -22.86
C LEU A 428 6.61 -9.83 -21.74
N GLU A 429 5.58 -9.01 -21.77
CA GLU A 429 5.32 -8.10 -20.67
C GLU A 429 4.86 -8.88 -19.45
N ARG A 430 5.22 -8.37 -18.28
CA ARG A 430 4.78 -8.95 -17.03
C ARG A 430 3.28 -8.74 -16.88
N ALA A 431 2.58 -9.79 -16.45
CA ALA A 431 1.15 -9.72 -16.11
C ALA A 431 0.95 -8.99 -14.76
N GLY A 432 1.16 -7.67 -14.74
CA GLY A 432 0.98 -6.79 -13.58
C GLY A 432 1.66 -7.28 -12.30
N TYR A 433 1.21 -6.77 -11.16
CA TYR A 433 1.58 -7.26 -9.83
C TYR A 433 0.44 -8.05 -9.21
N ARG A 434 0.76 -8.90 -8.23
CA ARG A 434 -0.18 -9.89 -7.69
C ARG A 434 -0.69 -9.52 -6.30
N GLY A 435 -0.20 -8.41 -5.78
CA GLY A 435 -0.66 -7.74 -4.57
C GLY A 435 0.09 -6.43 -4.37
N PHE A 436 -0.13 -5.82 -3.21
CA PHE A 436 0.64 -4.67 -2.74
C PHE A 436 0.73 -4.68 -1.22
N ARG A 437 1.69 -3.94 -0.70
CA ARG A 437 1.87 -3.63 0.72
C ARG A 437 1.78 -2.11 0.85
N LEU A 438 0.71 -1.66 1.51
CA LEU A 438 0.39 -0.24 1.71
C LEU A 438 0.49 0.08 3.20
N TYR A 439 1.05 1.24 3.54
CA TYR A 439 0.95 1.82 4.88
C TYR A 439 0.24 3.16 4.81
N ALA A 440 -0.73 3.32 5.69
CA ALA A 440 -1.39 4.61 5.93
C ALA A 440 -0.44 5.58 6.65
N ARG A 441 -0.66 6.89 6.50
CA ARG A 441 0.11 7.92 7.21
C ARG A 441 -0.09 7.85 8.71
N SER A 442 -1.35 7.77 9.13
CA SER A 442 -1.72 7.53 10.51
C SER A 442 -2.69 6.36 10.63
N ILE A 443 -2.85 5.87 11.85
CA ILE A 443 -3.85 4.87 12.20
C ILE A 443 -5.28 5.35 11.92
N ASP A 444 -5.49 6.67 11.95
CA ASP A 444 -6.80 7.30 11.74
C ASP A 444 -7.20 7.33 10.25
N ASP A 445 -6.23 7.21 9.34
CA ASP A 445 -6.47 7.17 7.88
C ASP A 445 -6.83 5.77 7.39
N VAL A 446 -6.50 4.72 8.16
CA VAL A 446 -6.71 3.30 7.79
C VAL A 446 -8.19 2.99 7.48
N PRO A 447 -9.19 3.37 8.31
CA PRO A 447 -10.59 3.05 8.03
C PRO A 447 -11.09 3.66 6.71
N ALA A 448 -10.74 4.92 6.42
CA ALA A 448 -11.15 5.60 5.19
C ALA A 448 -10.51 4.97 3.94
N LEU A 449 -9.24 4.57 4.03
CA LEU A 449 -8.55 3.84 2.94
C LEU A 449 -9.20 2.47 2.69
N VAL A 450 -9.53 1.73 3.75
CA VAL A 450 -10.18 0.42 3.66
C VAL A 450 -11.58 0.55 3.04
N GLU A 451 -12.38 1.53 3.46
CA GLU A 451 -13.71 1.78 2.87
C GLU A 451 -13.62 2.11 1.39
N ARG A 452 -12.65 2.95 0.99
CA ARG A 452 -12.43 3.28 -0.42
C ARG A 452 -12.05 2.06 -1.25
N LEU A 453 -11.07 1.27 -0.79
CA LEU A 453 -10.64 0.06 -1.49
C LEU A 453 -11.79 -0.96 -1.61
N ARG A 454 -12.62 -1.10 -0.56
CA ARG A 454 -13.83 -1.93 -0.61
C ARG A 454 -14.88 -1.38 -1.58
N GLY A 455 -15.04 -0.05 -1.65
CA GLY A 455 -15.91 0.61 -2.63
C GLY A 455 -15.50 0.35 -4.09
N GLU A 456 -14.20 0.15 -4.33
CA GLU A 456 -13.63 -0.28 -5.62
C GLU A 456 -13.72 -1.81 -5.84
N GLY A 457 -14.35 -2.56 -4.92
CA GLY A 457 -14.53 -4.00 -5.01
C GLY A 457 -13.31 -4.83 -4.59
N LEU A 458 -12.37 -4.24 -3.84
CA LEU A 458 -11.19 -4.90 -3.29
C LEU A 458 -11.42 -5.32 -1.84
N GLU A 459 -11.25 -6.61 -1.58
CA GLU A 459 -11.18 -7.12 -0.21
C GLU A 459 -9.76 -6.92 0.33
N VAL A 460 -9.66 -6.32 1.52
CA VAL A 460 -8.38 -5.98 2.15
C VAL A 460 -8.34 -6.48 3.59
N VAL A 461 -7.13 -6.85 4.03
CA VAL A 461 -6.78 -7.21 5.40
C VAL A 461 -6.12 -6.00 6.05
N ALA A 462 -6.70 -5.54 7.15
CA ALA A 462 -6.20 -4.48 8.02
C ALA A 462 -6.83 -4.66 9.41
N GLU A 463 -6.14 -4.20 10.47
CA GLU A 463 -6.60 -4.31 11.88
C GLU A 463 -7.63 -3.24 12.26
N VAL A 464 -8.65 -3.06 11.41
CA VAL A 464 -9.66 -1.97 11.54
C VAL A 464 -10.48 -2.12 12.83
N ASP A 465 -10.81 -3.34 13.23
CA ASP A 465 -11.65 -3.61 14.41
C ASP A 465 -10.98 -3.15 15.71
N ALA A 466 -9.66 -3.35 15.83
CA ALA A 466 -8.89 -2.89 16.99
C ALA A 466 -8.88 -1.36 17.09
N ILE A 467 -8.69 -0.68 15.95
CA ILE A 467 -8.65 0.78 15.84
C ILE A 467 -10.02 1.38 16.20
N GLN A 468 -11.09 0.85 15.62
CA GLN A 468 -12.45 1.35 15.84
C GLN A 468 -12.90 1.19 17.30
N ARG A 469 -12.57 0.07 17.96
CA ARG A 469 -12.91 -0.15 19.37
C ARG A 469 -12.32 0.93 20.28
N ILE A 470 -11.10 1.36 20.00
CA ILE A 470 -10.42 2.39 20.80
C ILE A 470 -10.96 3.78 20.50
N GLN A 471 -11.28 4.09 19.24
CA GLN A 471 -11.95 5.35 18.90
C GLN A 471 -13.34 5.46 19.54
N VAL A 472 -14.10 4.36 19.60
CA VAL A 472 -15.40 4.31 20.31
C VAL A 472 -15.20 4.49 21.81
N LEU A 473 -14.17 3.86 22.40
CA LEU A 473 -13.83 4.02 23.81
C LEU A 473 -13.45 5.47 24.14
N ASP A 474 -12.57 6.10 23.36
CA ASP A 474 -12.18 7.50 23.54
C ASP A 474 -13.40 8.43 23.44
N ARG A 475 -14.26 8.22 22.43
CA ARG A 475 -15.48 9.02 22.25
C ARG A 475 -16.43 8.85 23.44
N GLY A 476 -16.63 7.63 23.92
CA GLY A 476 -17.47 7.33 25.09
C GLY A 476 -16.93 7.95 26.37
N LEU A 477 -15.61 7.84 26.62
CA LEU A 477 -14.94 8.46 27.77
C LEU A 477 -15.00 10.00 27.70
N THR A 478 -14.84 10.58 26.51
CA THR A 478 -14.99 12.03 26.29
C THR A 478 -16.40 12.50 26.59
N GLN A 479 -17.43 11.75 26.17
CA GLN A 479 -18.83 12.06 26.47
C GLN A 479 -19.12 11.98 27.98
N LEU A 480 -18.67 10.91 28.64
CA LEU A 480 -18.81 10.75 30.09
C LEU A 480 -18.13 11.90 30.85
N PHE A 481 -16.91 12.27 30.43
CA PHE A 481 -16.19 13.41 31.00
C PHE A 481 -16.99 14.70 30.87
N TRP A 482 -17.51 15.01 29.68
CA TRP A 482 -18.29 16.23 29.49
C TRP A 482 -19.56 16.27 30.35
N LEU A 483 -20.25 15.14 30.53
CA LEU A 483 -21.40 15.06 31.43
C LEU A 483 -21.02 15.36 32.89
N ILE A 484 -19.93 14.77 33.39
CA ILE A 484 -19.45 14.99 34.76
C ILE A 484 -18.91 16.41 34.92
N ALA A 485 -18.21 16.95 33.93
CA ALA A 485 -17.68 18.31 33.92
C ALA A 485 -18.82 19.34 33.98
N VAL A 486 -19.86 19.17 33.16
CA VAL A 486 -21.05 20.03 33.20
C VAL A 486 -21.72 19.98 34.57
N LEU A 487 -21.96 18.77 35.10
CA LEU A 487 -22.56 18.60 36.43
C LEU A 487 -21.71 19.26 37.53
N GLY A 488 -20.38 19.09 37.46
CA GLY A 488 -19.42 19.69 38.40
C GLY A 488 -19.39 21.21 38.31
N VAL A 489 -19.36 21.78 37.11
CA VAL A 489 -19.40 23.24 36.89
C VAL A 489 -20.71 23.84 37.42
N PHE A 490 -21.85 23.22 37.15
CA PHE A 490 -23.14 23.67 37.69
C PHE A 490 -23.18 23.57 39.22
N GLY A 491 -22.73 22.45 39.79
CA GLY A 491 -22.68 22.25 41.23
C GLY A 491 -21.76 23.24 41.95
N ALA A 492 -20.51 23.37 41.48
CA ALA A 492 -19.54 24.32 42.03
C ALA A 492 -19.99 25.78 41.83
N GLY A 493 -20.57 26.10 40.68
CA GLY A 493 -21.13 27.41 40.39
C GLY A 493 -22.25 27.77 41.36
N ALA A 494 -23.21 26.87 41.58
CA ALA A 494 -24.31 27.07 42.52
C ALA A 494 -23.82 27.27 43.96
N VAL A 495 -22.83 26.46 44.40
CA VAL A 495 -22.20 26.62 45.73
C VAL A 495 -21.51 27.96 45.86
N LEU A 496 -20.70 28.36 44.86
CA LEU A 496 -20.03 29.66 44.87
C LEU A 496 -21.00 30.83 44.90
N VAL A 497 -22.06 30.80 44.08
CA VAL A 497 -23.12 31.83 44.09
C VAL A 497 -23.78 31.91 45.45
N ALA A 498 -24.23 30.77 46.00
CA ALA A 498 -24.92 30.73 47.28
C ALA A 498 -24.05 31.23 48.44
N SER A 499 -22.77 30.84 48.47
CA SER A 499 -21.87 31.22 49.55
C SER A 499 -21.37 32.66 49.45
N LEU A 500 -21.04 33.15 48.24
CA LEU A 500 -20.68 34.57 48.05
C LEU A 500 -21.88 35.47 48.33
N TYR A 501 -23.08 35.07 47.92
CA TYR A 501 -24.30 35.78 48.26
C TYR A 501 -24.51 35.85 49.79
N ALA A 502 -24.37 34.73 50.48
CA ALA A 502 -24.51 34.68 51.94
C ALA A 502 -23.44 35.52 52.66
N ALA A 503 -22.20 35.55 52.16
CA ALA A 503 -21.14 36.39 52.71
C ALA A 503 -21.48 37.88 52.57
N VAL A 504 -21.92 38.30 51.38
CA VAL A 504 -22.27 39.71 51.12
C VAL A 504 -23.48 40.16 51.94
N GLU A 505 -24.49 39.31 52.14
CA GLU A 505 -25.65 39.68 52.96
C GLU A 505 -25.27 39.86 54.44
N ARG A 506 -24.38 39.02 54.98
CA ARG A 506 -23.89 39.18 56.37
C ARG A 506 -23.10 40.46 56.55
N GLU A 507 -22.29 40.84 55.57
CA GLU A 507 -21.45 42.04 55.63
C GLU A 507 -22.15 43.31 55.13
N ARG A 508 -23.46 43.24 54.83
CA ARG A 508 -24.24 44.36 54.31
C ARG A 508 -24.15 45.61 55.19
N LYS A 509 -24.13 45.44 56.52
CA LYS A 509 -24.02 46.54 57.51
C LYS A 509 -22.62 47.18 57.49
N ASP A 510 -21.57 46.36 57.52
CA ASP A 510 -20.19 46.83 57.51
C ASP A 510 -19.83 47.55 56.21
N LEU A 511 -20.28 47.02 55.06
CA LEU A 511 -20.14 47.66 53.75
C LEU A 511 -20.92 48.98 53.66
N GLY A 512 -22.05 49.09 54.35
CA GLY A 512 -22.82 50.33 54.50
C GLY A 512 -22.04 51.41 55.26
N VAL A 513 -21.37 51.04 56.36
CA VAL A 513 -20.51 51.95 57.15
C VAL A 513 -19.27 52.38 56.36
N LEU A 514 -18.63 51.46 55.64
CA LEU A 514 -17.49 51.78 54.76
C LEU A 514 -17.87 52.80 53.66
N ARG A 515 -19.10 52.73 53.11
CA ARG A 515 -19.62 53.73 52.16
C ARG A 515 -19.79 55.11 52.79
N LEU A 516 -20.16 55.21 54.08
CA LEU A 516 -20.29 56.49 54.78
C LEU A 516 -18.94 57.15 55.06
N ILE A 517 -17.88 56.35 55.23
CA ILE A 517 -16.50 56.81 55.47
C ILE A 517 -15.81 57.25 54.16
N GLY A 518 -16.45 57.04 52.99
CA GLY A 518 -16.00 57.58 51.70
C GLY A 518 -15.60 56.56 50.64
N LEU A 519 -15.93 55.27 50.79
CA LEU A 519 -15.74 54.29 49.70
C LEU A 519 -16.72 54.54 48.54
N ALA A 520 -16.20 54.50 47.31
CA ALA A 520 -17.04 54.64 46.11
C ALA A 520 -17.89 53.39 45.86
N ARG A 521 -19.06 53.56 45.23
CA ARG A 521 -19.96 52.44 44.84
C ARG A 521 -19.25 51.39 43.99
N THR A 522 -18.30 51.79 43.16
CA THR A 522 -17.49 50.90 42.33
C THR A 522 -16.56 50.02 43.14
N ASP A 523 -16.03 50.50 44.27
CA ASP A 523 -15.08 49.74 45.09
C ASP A 523 -15.78 48.66 45.91
N VAL A 524 -17.01 48.93 46.35
CA VAL A 524 -17.90 47.94 46.98
C VAL A 524 -18.29 46.82 46.00
N PHE A 525 -18.44 47.15 44.70
CA PHE A 525 -18.72 46.15 43.67
C PHE A 525 -17.54 45.22 43.38
N TRP A 526 -16.31 45.73 43.42
CA TRP A 526 -15.11 44.91 43.17
C TRP A 526 -14.73 43.99 44.33
N PHE A 527 -15.22 44.24 45.54
CA PHE A 527 -14.88 43.46 46.71
C PHE A 527 -15.29 41.97 46.61
N PRO A 528 -16.56 41.60 46.30
CA PRO A 528 -16.94 40.19 46.09
C PRO A 528 -16.23 39.55 44.89
N VAL A 529 -15.90 40.33 43.86
CA VAL A 529 -15.20 39.84 42.66
C VAL A 529 -13.76 39.42 43.01
N PHE A 530 -13.04 40.23 43.79
CA PHE A 530 -11.71 39.85 44.26
C PHE A 530 -11.72 38.67 45.23
N GLN A 531 -12.73 38.57 46.11
CA GLN A 531 -12.91 37.40 46.98
C GLN A 531 -13.15 36.13 46.17
N GLY A 532 -14.08 36.16 45.21
CA GLY A 532 -14.36 35.04 44.32
C GLY A 532 -13.13 34.61 43.53
N ALA A 533 -12.36 35.57 42.99
CA ALA A 533 -11.12 35.29 42.27
C ALA A 533 -10.06 34.64 43.17
N LEU A 534 -9.87 35.13 44.40
CA LEU A 534 -8.92 34.55 45.37
C LEU A 534 -9.31 33.12 45.76
N ILE A 535 -10.59 32.87 46.05
CA ILE A 535 -11.11 31.52 46.34
C ILE A 535 -10.90 30.59 45.14
N ALA A 536 -11.14 31.08 43.92
CA ALA A 536 -10.93 30.31 42.70
C ALA A 536 -9.46 29.91 42.51
N ILE A 537 -8.53 30.85 42.67
CA ILE A 537 -7.09 30.59 42.55
C ILE A 537 -6.64 29.57 43.60
N LEU A 538 -7.05 29.75 44.85
CA LEU A 538 -6.71 28.83 45.94
C LEU A 538 -7.31 27.43 45.70
N GLY A 539 -8.58 27.35 45.28
CA GLY A 539 -9.25 26.07 45.03
C GLY A 539 -8.66 25.31 43.84
N VAL A 540 -8.29 26.02 42.76
CA VAL A 540 -7.55 25.41 41.64
C VAL A 540 -6.17 24.95 42.11
N GLY A 541 -5.47 25.73 42.93
CA GLY A 541 -4.17 25.35 43.48
C GLY A 541 -4.23 24.07 44.33
N ILE A 542 -5.20 23.98 45.25
CA ILE A 542 -5.40 22.77 46.08
C ILE A 542 -5.91 21.60 45.23
N GLY A 543 -6.82 21.84 44.30
CA GLY A 543 -7.31 20.80 43.37
C GLY A 543 -6.18 20.21 42.51
N TRP A 544 -5.28 21.07 42.02
CA TRP A 544 -4.08 20.66 41.29
C TRP A 544 -3.11 19.88 42.16
N LEU A 545 -2.85 20.35 43.39
CA LEU A 545 -2.00 19.62 44.33
C LEU A 545 -2.57 18.22 44.63
N GLY A 546 -3.88 18.13 44.85
CA GLY A 546 -4.59 16.86 45.03
C GLY A 546 -4.48 15.95 43.81
N TYR A 547 -4.62 16.51 42.61
CA TYR A 547 -4.37 15.78 41.36
C TYR A 547 -2.95 15.24 41.29
N VAL A 548 -1.91 16.06 41.51
CA VAL A 548 -0.50 15.63 41.40
C VAL A 548 -0.21 14.50 42.40
N LEU A 549 -0.63 14.67 43.66
CA LEU A 549 -0.43 13.65 44.70
C LEU A 549 -1.10 12.33 44.32
N LEU A 550 -2.37 12.37 43.89
CA LEU A 550 -3.07 11.14 43.53
C LEU A 550 -2.55 10.53 42.23
N ALA A 551 -2.22 11.34 41.22
CA ALA A 551 -1.63 10.89 39.98
C ALA A 551 -0.31 10.16 40.21
N GLU A 552 0.52 10.64 41.14
CA GLU A 552 1.76 9.97 41.50
C GLU A 552 1.52 8.65 42.24
N VAL A 553 0.53 8.59 43.13
CA VAL A 553 0.11 7.32 43.76
C VAL A 553 -0.37 6.32 42.70
N ILE A 554 -1.24 6.76 41.78
CA ILE A 554 -1.74 5.92 40.68
C ILE A 554 -0.57 5.42 39.83
N ASN A 555 0.30 6.31 39.36
CA ASN A 555 1.42 5.94 38.50
C ASN A 555 2.44 5.03 39.21
N ARG A 556 2.61 5.12 40.55
CA ARG A 556 3.46 4.18 41.30
C ARG A 556 2.82 2.82 41.48
N VAL A 557 1.51 2.76 41.79
CA VAL A 557 0.78 1.51 42.00
C VAL A 557 0.65 0.73 40.69
N PHE A 558 0.37 1.41 39.59
CA PHE A 558 0.12 0.80 38.29
C PHE A 558 1.33 0.87 37.32
N GLY A 559 2.42 1.52 37.72
CA GLY A 559 3.62 1.68 36.88
C GLY A 559 4.39 0.40 36.60
N GLY A 560 4.19 -0.65 37.42
CA GLY A 560 4.82 -1.96 37.22
C GLY A 560 4.35 -2.69 35.95
N GLU A 561 3.22 -2.30 35.37
CA GLU A 561 2.63 -2.91 34.17
C GLU A 561 2.91 -2.12 32.86
N LEU A 562 3.66 -1.02 32.96
CA LEU A 562 3.91 -0.08 31.87
C LEU A 562 5.36 -0.14 31.37
N SER A 563 5.59 0.25 30.11
CA SER A 563 6.94 0.41 29.58
C SER A 563 7.64 1.65 30.18
N PRO A 564 8.98 1.69 30.24
CA PRO A 564 9.71 2.83 30.78
C PRO A 564 9.29 4.15 30.09
N GLY A 565 8.79 5.11 30.87
CA GLY A 565 8.34 6.42 30.36
C GLY A 565 6.83 6.55 30.07
N GLN A 566 6.05 5.46 30.15
CA GLN A 566 4.59 5.52 30.05
C GLN A 566 3.95 5.80 31.42
N ALA A 567 2.91 6.63 31.44
CA ALA A 567 2.15 6.98 32.63
C ALA A 567 0.65 6.85 32.36
N ILE A 568 -0.08 6.17 33.24
CA ILE A 568 -1.54 5.96 33.12
C ILE A 568 -2.30 7.25 33.42
N CYS A 569 -1.83 8.04 34.38
CA CYS A 569 -2.43 9.31 34.75
C CYS A 569 -1.48 10.46 34.42
N ARG A 570 -1.70 11.13 33.29
CA ARG A 570 -0.92 12.30 32.87
C ARG A 570 -1.84 13.31 32.20
N LEU A 571 -1.75 14.57 32.64
CA LEU A 571 -2.39 15.70 31.99
C LEU A 571 -1.37 16.41 31.08
N PRO A 572 -1.79 16.85 29.88
CA PRO A 572 -0.96 17.72 29.06
C PRO A 572 -0.67 19.04 29.79
N PRO A 573 0.51 19.65 29.59
CA PRO A 573 0.91 20.86 30.32
C PRO A 573 0.02 22.09 30.06
N SER A 574 -0.84 22.06 29.04
CA SER A 574 -1.79 23.12 28.69
C SER A 574 -3.09 23.13 29.51
N TYR A 575 -3.53 21.96 30.01
CA TYR A 575 -4.80 21.80 30.71
C TYR A 575 -4.96 22.56 32.03
N PRO A 576 -3.94 22.67 32.91
CA PRO A 576 -4.13 23.41 34.16
C PRO A 576 -4.45 24.89 33.92
N TRP A 577 -3.96 25.49 32.83
CA TRP A 577 -4.22 26.90 32.54
C TRP A 577 -5.64 27.10 32.02
N LEU A 578 -6.12 26.16 31.20
CA LEU A 578 -7.52 26.07 30.78
C LEU A 578 -8.46 25.90 31.98
N ALA A 579 -8.12 25.02 32.92
CA ALA A 579 -8.89 24.82 34.15
C ALA A 579 -8.92 26.07 35.03
N LEU A 580 -7.78 26.75 35.19
CA LEU A 580 -7.69 28.01 35.92
C LEU A 580 -8.56 29.09 35.27
N LEU A 581 -8.47 29.25 33.95
CA LEU A 581 -9.25 30.23 33.21
C LEU A 581 -10.76 29.96 33.32
N ALA A 582 -11.19 28.72 33.11
CA ALA A 582 -12.60 28.32 33.23
C ALA A 582 -13.15 28.56 34.64
N THR A 583 -12.37 28.21 35.67
CA THR A 583 -12.77 28.40 37.08
C THR A 583 -12.81 29.88 37.45
N LEU A 584 -11.87 30.68 36.95
CA LEU A 584 -11.86 32.13 37.15
C LEU A 584 -13.09 32.78 36.48
N VAL A 585 -13.43 32.38 35.25
CA VAL A 585 -14.63 32.86 34.55
C VAL A 585 -15.89 32.51 35.35
N LEU A 586 -16.00 31.27 35.82
CA LEU A 586 -17.13 30.85 36.66
C LEU A 586 -17.21 31.68 37.94
N ALA A 587 -16.10 31.87 38.64
CA ALA A 587 -16.06 32.65 39.88
C ALA A 587 -16.39 34.14 39.64
N VAL A 588 -15.94 34.71 38.53
CA VAL A 588 -16.28 36.08 38.13
C VAL A 588 -17.78 36.18 37.82
N ILE A 589 -18.37 35.24 37.07
CA ILE A 589 -19.82 35.24 36.79
C ILE A 589 -20.62 35.12 38.10
N SER A 590 -20.24 34.18 38.97
CA SER A 590 -20.91 33.98 40.26
C SER A 590 -20.81 35.21 41.17
N SER A 591 -19.62 35.82 41.24
CA SER A 591 -19.40 37.04 42.04
C SER A 591 -20.07 38.27 41.45
N LEU A 592 -20.15 38.41 40.11
CA LEU A 592 -20.90 39.47 39.44
C LEU A 592 -22.40 39.38 39.76
N MET A 593 -22.97 38.16 39.75
CA MET A 593 -24.38 37.96 40.15
C MET A 593 -24.63 38.35 41.60
N ALA A 594 -23.71 38.02 42.53
CA ALA A 594 -23.81 38.42 43.92
C ALA A 594 -23.63 39.94 44.11
N ALA A 595 -22.65 40.54 43.43
CA ALA A 595 -22.31 41.96 43.53
C ALA A 595 -23.38 42.88 42.94
N TRP A 596 -24.01 42.51 41.81
CA TRP A 596 -25.07 43.30 41.20
C TRP A 596 -26.25 43.49 42.15
N LYS A 597 -26.65 42.43 42.85
CA LYS A 597 -27.75 42.48 43.82
C LYS A 597 -27.37 43.29 45.08
N ALA A 598 -26.11 43.26 45.49
CA ALA A 598 -25.59 44.05 46.61
C ALA A 598 -25.62 45.57 46.36
N THR A 599 -25.41 46.00 45.10
CA THR A 599 -25.41 47.43 44.75
C THR A 599 -26.79 48.09 44.73
N LEU A 600 -27.87 47.29 44.71
CA LEU A 600 -29.26 47.76 44.76
C LEU A 600 -29.73 48.15 46.16
N ILE A 601 -28.90 47.91 47.19
CA ILE A 601 -29.23 48.21 48.59
C ILE A 601 -28.99 49.69 48.90
N GLU A 602 -30.03 50.38 49.38
CA GLU A 602 -29.93 51.77 49.80
C GLU A 602 -29.24 51.89 51.17
N PRO A 603 -28.22 52.76 51.32
CA PRO A 603 -27.48 52.92 52.58
C PRO A 603 -28.36 53.44 53.73
N ALA A 604 -29.53 54.00 53.45
CA ALA A 604 -30.47 54.49 54.45
C ALA A 604 -31.26 53.37 55.15
N GLU A 605 -31.44 52.20 54.52
CA GLU A 605 -32.12 51.05 55.15
C GLU A 605 -31.24 50.34 56.18
N ALA A 606 -29.92 50.35 55.99
CA ALA A 606 -28.98 49.63 56.87
C ALA A 606 -28.90 50.18 58.30
N ILE A 607 -29.30 51.44 58.51
CA ILE A 607 -29.29 52.13 59.82
C ILE A 607 -30.67 52.04 60.51
N ARG A 608 -31.73 51.66 59.79
CA ARG A 608 -33.12 51.73 60.27
C ARG A 608 -33.60 50.47 60.99
N GLU A 609 -32.74 49.47 61.16
CA GLU A 609 -33.03 48.22 61.88
C GLU A 609 -32.61 48.25 63.38
N GLU A 610 -32.21 49.41 63.92
CA GLU A 610 -32.22 49.69 65.36
C GLU A 610 -33.54 50.36 65.76
#